data_AF-A0A5E4KKM8-F1
#
_entry.id   AF-A0A5E4KKM8-F1
#
_cell.length_a   1.000
_cell.length_b   1.000
_cell.length_c   1.000
_cell.angle_alpha   90.00
_cell.angle_beta   90.00
_cell.angle_gamma   90.00
#
_symmetry.space_group_name_H-M   'P 1'
#
loop_
_entity.id
_entity.type
_entity.pdbx_description
1 polymer ?
#
loop_
_entity_poly.entity_id
_entity_poly.type
_entity_poly.pdbx_seq_one_letter_code
_entity_poly.pdbx_strand_id
1 'polypeptide(L)'
;MDKIDRKLLRSIQDGIPIASEPFNRIANELGIPEDEVINRIEEMIKEGAIRRFGASVGHRVIGITANAMCTWNVPDDRVEEVGAIMAGFAEVTHCYERPRYPGWKFNLFTMIHAYSREECEKVAKEISIATGIKDYSILFSEKEFKKTGVRL
;
A
#
# COMPACT_ATOMS: atom_id res chain seq x y z
N MET A 1 -20.03 -14.47 -0.69
CA MET A 1 -20.22 -13.22 -1.45
C MET A 1 -21.17 -13.40 -2.63
N ASP A 2 -22.37 -12.87 -2.50
CA ASP A 2 -23.44 -12.91 -3.51
C ASP A 2 -23.49 -11.62 -4.38
N LYS A 3 -24.59 -11.42 -5.14
CA LYS A 3 -24.78 -10.22 -5.98
C LYS A 3 -25.04 -8.95 -5.16
N ILE A 4 -25.72 -9.05 -4.03
CA ILE A 4 -26.01 -7.92 -3.14
C ILE A 4 -24.72 -7.47 -2.47
N ASP A 5 -23.91 -8.40 -1.98
CA ASP A 5 -22.60 -8.09 -1.37
C ASP A 5 -21.70 -7.33 -2.35
N ARG A 6 -21.66 -7.74 -3.61
CA ARG A 6 -20.89 -7.03 -4.65
C ARG A 6 -21.41 -5.61 -4.92
N LYS A 7 -22.72 -5.41 -4.90
CA LYS A 7 -23.31 -4.05 -5.05
C LYS A 7 -22.99 -3.20 -3.83
N LEU A 8 -23.08 -3.77 -2.64
CA LEU A 8 -22.76 -3.11 -1.38
C LEU A 8 -21.27 -2.71 -1.32
N LEU A 9 -20.36 -3.60 -1.69
CA LEU A 9 -18.93 -3.27 -1.78
C LEU A 9 -18.67 -2.12 -2.76
N ARG A 10 -19.33 -2.12 -3.91
CA ARG A 10 -19.22 -1.02 -4.89
C ARG A 10 -19.78 0.29 -4.36
N SER A 11 -20.85 0.27 -3.56
CA SER A 11 -21.43 1.50 -3.00
C SER A 11 -20.56 2.10 -1.89
N ILE A 12 -19.81 1.28 -1.15
CA ILE A 12 -18.97 1.75 -0.03
C ILE A 12 -17.47 1.88 -0.37
N GLN A 13 -17.02 1.51 -1.58
CA GLN A 13 -15.60 1.50 -1.94
C GLN A 13 -14.94 2.88 -1.91
N ASP A 14 -15.70 3.94 -2.20
CA ASP A 14 -15.23 5.33 -2.15
C ASP A 14 -15.53 5.98 -0.77
N GLY A 15 -16.01 5.18 0.20
CA GLY A 15 -16.47 5.62 1.51
C GLY A 15 -17.99 5.50 1.67
N ILE A 16 -18.48 5.65 2.91
CA ILE A 16 -19.91 5.76 3.18
C ILE A 16 -20.41 7.19 2.94
N PRO A 17 -21.69 7.39 2.58
CA PRO A 17 -22.27 8.72 2.45
C PRO A 17 -22.09 9.56 3.72
N ILE A 18 -21.73 10.84 3.59
CA ILE A 18 -21.71 11.77 4.72
C ILE A 18 -23.15 12.24 4.95
N ALA A 19 -23.89 11.53 5.80
CA ALA A 19 -25.28 11.79 6.16
C ALA A 19 -25.54 11.37 7.62
N SER A 20 -26.68 11.78 8.19
CA SER A 20 -27.11 11.36 9.53
C SER A 20 -27.35 9.86 9.63
N GLU A 21 -27.87 9.26 8.56
CA GLU A 21 -28.21 7.83 8.46
C GLU A 21 -27.57 7.22 7.20
N PRO A 22 -26.24 6.97 7.22
CA PRO A 22 -25.51 6.56 6.03
C PRO A 22 -25.89 5.15 5.56
N PHE A 23 -26.17 4.22 6.47
CA PHE A 23 -26.54 2.85 6.14
C PHE A 23 -27.99 2.76 5.63
N ASN A 24 -28.93 3.48 6.23
CA ASN A 24 -30.29 3.65 5.69
C ASN A 24 -30.28 4.14 4.24
N ARG A 25 -29.42 5.11 3.90
CA ARG A 25 -29.27 5.59 2.51
C ARG A 25 -28.82 4.47 1.57
N ILE A 26 -27.79 3.71 1.96
CA ILE A 26 -27.29 2.57 1.18
C ILE A 26 -28.37 1.48 1.04
N ALA A 27 -29.11 1.20 2.11
CA ALA A 27 -30.24 0.27 2.12
C ALA A 27 -31.30 0.65 1.09
N ASN A 28 -31.71 1.91 1.05
CA ASN A 28 -32.66 2.42 0.06
C ASN A 28 -32.16 2.29 -1.39
N GLU A 29 -30.86 2.54 -1.63
CA GLU A 29 -30.24 2.37 -2.96
C GLU A 29 -30.16 0.90 -3.39
N LEU A 30 -30.00 -0.03 -2.44
CA LEU A 30 -29.88 -1.47 -2.69
C LEU A 30 -31.23 -2.22 -2.64
N GLY A 31 -32.27 -1.60 -2.09
CA GLY A 31 -33.59 -2.21 -1.91
C GLY A 31 -33.63 -3.29 -0.82
N ILE A 32 -32.84 -3.12 0.26
CA ILE A 32 -32.77 -4.05 1.40
C ILE A 32 -32.91 -3.29 2.73
N PRO A 33 -33.27 -3.94 3.84
CA PRO A 33 -33.31 -3.31 5.16
C PRO A 33 -31.94 -2.79 5.61
N GLU A 34 -31.91 -1.73 6.43
CA GLU A 34 -30.67 -1.18 7.00
C GLU A 34 -29.90 -2.20 7.83
N ASP A 35 -30.59 -2.98 8.67
CA ASP A 35 -29.96 -4.04 9.47
C ASP A 35 -29.27 -5.08 8.58
N GLU A 36 -29.81 -5.37 7.39
CA GLU A 36 -29.19 -6.29 6.44
C GLU A 36 -27.89 -5.71 5.86
N VAL A 37 -27.84 -4.39 5.58
CA VAL A 37 -26.60 -3.72 5.15
C VAL A 37 -25.53 -3.84 6.21
N ILE A 38 -25.86 -3.55 7.48
CA ILE A 38 -24.92 -3.58 8.59
C ILE A 38 -24.40 -5.01 8.80
N ASN A 39 -25.29 -6.00 8.89
CA ASN A 39 -24.93 -7.40 9.07
C ASN A 39 -24.00 -7.90 7.96
N ARG A 40 -24.29 -7.58 6.70
CA ARG A 40 -23.43 -7.97 5.56
C ARG A 40 -22.06 -7.33 5.62
N ILE A 41 -21.95 -6.05 6.03
CA ILE A 41 -20.65 -5.39 6.22
C ILE A 41 -19.86 -6.11 7.33
N GLU A 42 -20.48 -6.39 8.47
CA GLU A 42 -19.85 -7.07 9.61
C GLU A 42 -19.37 -8.48 9.24
N GLU A 43 -20.19 -9.25 8.52
CA GLU A 43 -19.83 -10.57 8.02
C GLU A 43 -18.64 -10.50 7.05
N MET A 44 -18.66 -9.56 6.09
CA MET A 44 -17.55 -9.39 5.16
C MET A 44 -16.25 -8.92 5.85
N ILE A 45 -16.34 -8.18 6.95
CA ILE A 45 -15.19 -7.85 7.80
C ILE A 45 -14.66 -9.12 8.47
N LYS A 46 -15.54 -9.91 9.07
CA LYS A 46 -15.20 -11.16 9.77
C LYS A 46 -14.56 -12.19 8.84
N GLU A 47 -15.03 -12.30 7.60
CA GLU A 47 -14.50 -13.20 6.58
C GLU A 47 -13.21 -12.68 5.91
N GLY A 48 -12.83 -11.43 6.17
CA GLY A 48 -11.64 -10.80 5.58
C GLY A 48 -11.85 -10.27 4.15
N ALA A 49 -13.07 -10.31 3.62
CA ALA A 49 -13.42 -9.67 2.34
C ALA A 49 -13.28 -8.14 2.44
N ILE A 50 -13.65 -7.55 3.58
CA ILE A 50 -13.32 -6.17 3.97
C ILE A 50 -12.20 -6.22 4.99
N ARG A 51 -10.97 -5.90 4.57
CA ARG A 51 -9.80 -5.89 5.49
C ARG A 51 -9.92 -4.87 6.62
N ARG A 52 -10.53 -3.71 6.34
CA ARG A 52 -10.67 -2.60 7.30
C ARG A 52 -11.85 -1.73 6.91
N PHE A 53 -12.69 -1.40 7.89
CA PHE A 53 -13.73 -0.39 7.79
C PHE A 53 -13.38 0.77 8.72
N GLY A 54 -13.06 1.94 8.16
CA GLY A 54 -12.66 3.11 8.97
C GLY A 54 -11.98 4.20 8.16
N ALA A 55 -11.51 5.24 8.86
CA ALA A 55 -10.89 6.40 8.23
C ALA A 55 -9.48 6.11 7.72
N SER A 56 -9.20 6.57 6.50
CA SER A 56 -7.85 6.61 5.91
C SER A 56 -7.32 8.04 5.95
N VAL A 57 -6.16 8.24 6.58
CA VAL A 57 -5.50 9.55 6.66
C VAL A 57 -4.41 9.62 5.58
N GLY A 58 -4.34 10.73 4.85
CA GLY A 58 -3.35 10.91 3.78
C GLY A 58 -1.94 11.14 4.33
N HIS A 59 -0.97 10.31 3.94
CA HIS A 59 0.43 10.39 4.39
C HIS A 59 1.12 11.75 4.12
N ARG A 60 0.71 12.48 3.06
CA ARG A 60 1.22 13.83 2.79
C ARG A 60 0.81 14.86 3.85
N VAL A 61 -0.37 14.66 4.46
CA VAL A 61 -0.92 15.57 5.49
C VAL A 61 -0.14 15.43 6.80
N ILE A 62 0.50 14.28 7.05
CA ILE A 62 1.33 14.03 8.23
C ILE A 62 2.84 14.26 7.99
N GLY A 63 3.20 14.95 6.90
CA GLY A 63 4.56 15.43 6.65
C GLY A 63 5.49 14.49 5.89
N ILE A 64 5.04 13.31 5.45
CA ILE A 64 5.85 12.44 4.57
C ILE A 64 5.81 13.01 3.15
N THR A 65 6.86 13.74 2.79
CA THR A 65 6.95 14.49 1.52
C THR A 65 7.81 13.76 0.49
N ALA A 66 8.79 12.94 0.91
CA ALA A 66 9.69 12.23 0.03
C ALA A 66 9.37 10.73 -0.01
N ASN A 67 9.28 10.19 -1.23
CA ASN A 67 9.06 8.77 -1.49
C ASN A 67 10.08 8.33 -2.52
N ALA A 68 10.89 7.33 -2.16
CA ALA A 68 11.94 6.80 -3.02
C ALA A 68 11.77 5.30 -3.19
N MET A 69 11.74 4.84 -4.44
CA MET A 69 11.90 3.43 -4.75
C MET A 69 13.39 3.17 -4.93
N CYS A 70 14.02 2.52 -3.96
CA CYS A 70 15.39 2.05 -4.13
C CYS A 70 15.37 0.65 -4.76
N THR A 71 16.22 0.46 -5.77
CA THR A 71 16.34 -0.78 -6.52
C THR A 71 17.74 -1.33 -6.32
N TRP A 72 17.86 -2.61 -5.98
CA TRP A 72 19.09 -3.23 -5.52
C TRP A 72 19.44 -4.44 -6.39
N ASN A 73 20.70 -4.55 -6.78
CA ASN A 73 21.22 -5.72 -7.48
C ASN A 73 21.88 -6.64 -6.45
N VAL A 74 21.08 -7.56 -5.92
CA VAL A 74 21.45 -8.46 -4.82
C VAL A 74 21.82 -9.83 -5.39
N PRO A 75 22.94 -10.45 -5.01
CA PRO A 75 23.23 -11.84 -5.38
C PRO A 75 22.04 -12.76 -5.07
N ASP A 76 21.69 -13.66 -5.99
CA ASP A 76 20.46 -14.47 -5.90
C ASP A 76 20.43 -15.38 -4.66
N ASP A 77 21.59 -15.83 -4.21
CA ASP A 77 21.81 -16.63 -3.02
C ASP A 77 21.66 -15.83 -1.71
N ARG A 78 21.60 -14.50 -1.77
CA ARG A 78 21.51 -13.61 -0.60
C ARG A 78 20.20 -12.84 -0.51
N VAL A 79 19.25 -13.05 -1.42
CA VAL A 79 18.02 -12.26 -1.49
C VAL A 79 17.22 -12.32 -0.18
N GLU A 80 17.08 -13.50 0.41
CA GLU A 80 16.31 -13.68 1.65
C GLU A 80 16.98 -12.97 2.85
N GLU A 81 18.28 -13.18 3.03
CA GLU A 81 19.10 -12.53 4.06
C GLU A 81 19.02 -10.99 3.94
N VAL A 82 19.32 -10.47 2.76
CA VAL A 82 19.36 -9.03 2.49
C VAL A 82 17.98 -8.41 2.58
N GLY A 83 16.95 -9.08 2.06
CA GLY A 83 15.56 -8.65 2.15
C GLY A 83 15.08 -8.52 3.59
N ALA A 84 15.42 -9.47 4.46
CA ALA A 84 15.08 -9.40 5.88
C ALA A 84 15.74 -8.19 6.57
N ILE A 85 17.02 -7.92 6.28
CA ILE A 85 17.72 -6.74 6.81
C ILE A 85 17.04 -5.46 6.33
N MET A 86 16.77 -5.34 5.02
CA MET A 86 16.15 -4.16 4.41
C MET A 86 14.75 -3.88 4.97
N ALA A 87 13.93 -4.92 5.16
CA ALA A 87 12.59 -4.81 5.71
C ALA A 87 12.58 -4.42 7.20
N GLY A 88 13.70 -4.53 7.90
CA GLY A 88 13.85 -4.12 9.29
C GLY A 88 14.02 -2.61 9.52
N PHE A 89 14.27 -1.83 8.46
CA PHE A 89 14.39 -0.37 8.56
C PHE A 89 13.00 0.27 8.71
N ALA A 90 12.84 1.16 9.69
CA ALA A 90 11.55 1.79 9.99
C ALA A 90 11.01 2.63 8.82
N GLU A 91 11.91 3.18 8.00
CA GLU A 91 11.63 3.99 6.83
C GLU A 91 11.20 3.15 5.61
N VAL A 92 11.42 1.83 5.64
CA VAL A 92 11.07 0.90 4.56
C VAL A 92 9.68 0.31 4.83
N THR A 93 8.68 0.74 4.05
CA THR A 93 7.30 0.23 4.21
C THR A 93 7.05 -1.07 3.46
N HIS A 94 7.79 -1.31 2.38
CA HIS A 94 7.68 -2.50 1.56
C HIS A 94 9.05 -2.91 1.02
N CYS A 95 9.32 -4.20 1.05
CA CYS A 95 10.47 -4.83 0.41
C CYS A 95 9.97 -5.98 -0.48
N TYR A 96 10.31 -5.95 -1.77
CA TYR A 96 9.86 -6.95 -2.73
C TYR A 96 11.02 -7.49 -3.55
N GLU A 97 11.07 -8.82 -3.68
CA GLU A 97 11.83 -9.48 -4.72
C GLU A 97 11.07 -9.39 -6.06
N ARG A 98 11.79 -9.13 -7.14
CA ARG A 98 11.27 -9.18 -8.51
C ARG A 98 12.31 -9.85 -9.42
N PRO A 99 11.89 -10.58 -10.46
CA PRO A 99 12.81 -11.16 -11.42
C PRO A 99 13.58 -10.07 -12.18
N ARG A 100 14.82 -10.39 -12.56
CA ARG A 100 15.62 -9.58 -13.51
C ARG A 100 15.16 -9.80 -14.94
N TYR A 101 15.44 -8.82 -15.80
CA TYR A 101 15.17 -8.89 -17.24
C TYR A 101 16.36 -8.33 -18.03
N PRO A 102 16.50 -8.61 -19.34
CA PRO A 102 17.51 -7.96 -20.18
C PRO A 102 17.41 -6.42 -20.08
N GLY A 103 18.53 -5.77 -19.75
CA GLY A 103 18.57 -4.32 -19.49
C GLY A 103 18.13 -3.89 -18.09
N TRP A 104 17.66 -4.81 -17.24
CA TRP A 104 17.23 -4.55 -15.87
C TRP A 104 17.83 -5.54 -14.87
N LYS A 105 18.88 -5.11 -14.17
CA LYS A 105 19.69 -5.95 -13.27
C LYS A 105 19.25 -5.96 -11.81
N PHE A 106 18.21 -5.22 -11.42
CA PHE A 106 17.80 -5.10 -10.02
C PHE A 106 16.72 -6.12 -9.67
N ASN A 107 16.93 -6.91 -8.62
CA ASN A 107 16.04 -7.98 -8.17
C ASN A 107 15.37 -7.73 -6.81
N LEU A 108 15.79 -6.70 -6.07
CA LEU A 108 15.17 -6.33 -4.79
C LEU A 108 14.79 -4.85 -4.78
N PHE A 109 13.65 -4.53 -4.19
CA PHE A 109 13.02 -3.20 -4.25
C PHE A 109 12.58 -2.78 -2.86
N THR A 110 13.03 -1.62 -2.38
CA THR A 110 12.59 -1.05 -1.09
C THR A 110 11.89 0.29 -1.31
N MET A 111 10.70 0.44 -0.74
CA MET A 111 9.98 1.72 -0.70
C MET A 111 10.36 2.49 0.56
N ILE A 112 11.22 3.51 0.41
CA ILE A 112 11.70 4.37 1.48
C ILE A 112 10.82 5.63 1.56
N HIS A 113 10.39 5.96 2.79
CA HIS A 113 9.64 7.17 3.10
C HIS A 113 10.39 8.04 4.08
N ALA A 114 10.52 9.34 3.78
CA ALA A 114 11.20 10.30 4.64
C ALA A 114 10.63 11.73 4.47
N TYR A 115 11.20 12.69 5.20
CA TYR A 115 10.79 14.10 5.16
C TYR A 115 11.56 14.92 4.12
N SER A 116 12.65 14.38 3.55
CA SER A 116 13.39 15.01 2.46
C SER A 116 14.03 13.99 1.50
N ARG A 117 14.51 14.46 0.34
CA ARG A 117 15.29 13.63 -0.59
C ARG A 117 16.63 13.22 0.04
N GLU A 118 17.31 14.14 0.73
CA GLU A 118 18.59 13.83 1.38
C GLU A 118 18.43 12.75 2.45
N GLU A 119 17.31 12.75 3.20
CA GLU A 119 17.01 11.71 4.17
C GLU A 119 16.81 10.34 3.49
N CYS A 120 16.08 10.28 2.37
CA CYS A 120 15.94 9.04 1.60
C CYS A 120 17.31 8.52 1.11
N GLU A 121 18.19 9.40 0.63
CA GLU A 121 19.54 9.05 0.20
C GLU A 121 20.40 8.54 1.35
N LYS A 122 20.29 9.17 2.53
CA LYS A 122 20.95 8.74 3.76
C LYS A 122 20.50 7.33 4.16
N VAL A 123 19.18 7.07 4.19
CA VAL A 123 18.62 5.75 4.52
C VAL A 123 19.10 4.71 3.50
N ALA A 124 19.07 5.01 2.20
CA ALA A 124 19.58 4.09 1.17
C ALA A 124 21.07 3.79 1.38
N LYS A 125 21.87 4.79 1.77
CA LYS A 125 23.28 4.58 2.10
C LYS A 125 23.46 3.70 3.34
N GLU A 126 22.66 3.88 4.37
CA GLU A 126 22.68 3.06 5.59
C GLU A 126 22.31 1.61 5.30
N ILE A 127 21.28 1.38 4.46
CA ILE A 127 20.92 0.04 3.97
C ILE A 127 22.07 -0.57 3.17
N SER A 128 22.71 0.19 2.28
CA SER A 128 23.87 -0.27 1.51
C SER A 128 25.03 -0.71 2.41
N ILE A 129 25.29 0.04 3.48
CA ILE A 129 26.32 -0.29 4.47
C ILE A 129 25.94 -1.57 5.24
N ALA A 130 24.70 -1.66 5.73
CA ALA A 130 24.24 -2.78 6.55
C ALA A 130 24.20 -4.11 5.79
N THR A 131 23.89 -4.08 4.50
CA THR A 131 23.75 -5.28 3.65
C THR A 131 25.00 -5.61 2.84
N GLY A 132 25.90 -4.63 2.69
CA GLY A 132 27.06 -4.68 1.79
C GLY A 132 26.72 -4.50 0.31
N ILE A 133 25.45 -4.27 -0.04
CA ILE A 133 25.02 -4.12 -1.44
C ILE A 133 25.28 -2.70 -1.92
N LYS A 134 26.26 -2.55 -2.81
CA LYS A 134 26.68 -1.24 -3.35
C LYS A 134 26.04 -0.88 -4.68
N ASP A 135 25.53 -1.87 -5.41
CA ASP A 135 24.91 -1.67 -6.72
C ASP A 135 23.40 -1.45 -6.54
N TYR A 136 23.03 -0.17 -6.42
CA TYR A 136 21.64 0.25 -6.26
C TYR A 136 21.36 1.57 -6.99
N SER A 137 20.08 1.84 -7.24
CA SER A 137 19.61 3.11 -7.80
C SER A 137 18.39 3.60 -7.06
N ILE A 138 18.33 4.91 -6.80
CA ILE A 138 17.21 5.58 -6.14
C ILE A 138 16.34 6.24 -7.19
N LEU A 139 15.09 5.80 -7.29
CA LEU A 139 14.09 6.33 -8.20
C LEU A 139 13.11 7.19 -7.40
N PHE A 140 13.30 8.51 -7.48
CA PHE A 140 12.39 9.46 -6.86
C PHE A 140 11.11 9.64 -7.69
N SER A 141 9.98 9.75 -7.00
CA SER A 141 8.73 10.13 -7.66
C SER A 141 8.74 11.62 -8.00
N GLU A 142 8.88 11.97 -9.27
CA GLU A 142 8.80 13.35 -9.77
C GLU A 142 7.35 13.79 -10.02
N LYS A 143 6.53 12.89 -10.58
CA LYS A 143 5.14 13.18 -10.95
C LYS A 143 4.26 11.96 -10.74
N GLU A 144 3.10 12.18 -10.14
CA GLU A 144 2.06 11.17 -9.96
C GLU A 144 1.06 11.28 -11.12
N PHE A 145 1.09 10.33 -12.05
CA PHE A 145 0.15 10.30 -13.18
C PHE A 145 -1.20 9.66 -12.80
N LYS A 146 -1.19 8.68 -11.90
CA LYS A 146 -2.39 7.95 -11.46
C LYS A 146 -2.18 7.40 -10.05
N LYS A 147 -3.16 7.63 -9.16
CA LYS A 147 -3.24 7.01 -7.84
C LYS A 147 -4.69 6.66 -7.53
N THR A 148 -5.04 5.39 -7.72
CA THR A 148 -6.38 4.86 -7.49
C THR A 148 -6.26 3.49 -6.86
N GLY A 149 -7.14 3.16 -5.91
CA GLY A 149 -7.28 1.79 -5.41
C GLY A 149 -7.74 0.82 -6.49
N VAL A 150 -7.58 -0.48 -6.24
CA VAL A 150 -8.23 -1.52 -7.05
C VAL A 150 -9.74 -1.37 -6.90
N ARG A 151 -10.48 -1.41 -8.01
CA ARG A 151 -11.94 -1.24 -8.04
C ARG A 151 -12.62 -2.54 -8.47
N LEU A 152 -13.80 -2.80 -7.90
CA LEU A 152 -14.66 -3.97 -8.18
C LEU A 152 -15.69 -3.72 -9.29
#